data_AF-A0A939FC76-F1
#
_entry.id   AF-A0A939FC76-F1
#
_cell.length_a   1.000
_cell.length_b   1.000
_cell.length_c   1.000
_cell.angle_alpha   90.00
_cell.angle_beta   90.00
_cell.angle_gamma   90.00
#
_symmetry.space_group_name_H-M   'P 1'
#
loop_
_entity.id
_entity.type
_entity.pdbx_description
1 polymer ?
#
loop_
_entity_poly.entity_id
_entity_poly.type
_entity_poly.pdbx_seq_one_letter_code
_entity_poly.pdbx_strand_id
1 'polypeptide(L)'
;LYGGGLGQLGRQALAVVVVAAYAFLVTYGIGKAIDRLIGFRADEEHEQQGLDLTVHAESAYDHGVLGHGAPLSGTPKTPKVHA
;
A
#
# COMPACT_ATOMS: atom_id res chain seq x y z
N LEU A 1 -22.88 43.25 11.16
CA LEU A 1 -23.10 42.37 9.99
C LEU A 1 -21.79 41.66 9.66
N TYR A 2 -21.68 40.37 9.93
CA TYR A 2 -20.49 39.57 9.63
C TYR A 2 -20.70 38.79 8.32
N GLY A 3 -19.65 38.63 7.50
CA GLY A 3 -19.62 37.66 6.40
C GLY A 3 -19.57 38.16 4.95
N GLY A 4 -19.33 39.46 4.71
CA GLY A 4 -18.99 40.01 3.38
C GLY A 4 -19.99 39.83 2.23
N GLY A 5 -21.18 39.28 2.49
CA GLY A 5 -22.29 39.14 1.53
C GLY A 5 -22.09 38.05 0.47
N LEU A 6 -23.07 37.89 -0.42
CA LEU A 6 -23.08 36.85 -1.47
C LEU A 6 -21.87 36.93 -2.42
N GLY A 7 -21.26 38.10 -2.57
CA GLY A 7 -20.02 38.28 -3.35
C GLY A 7 -18.83 37.52 -2.76
N GLN A 8 -18.76 37.32 -1.43
CA GLN A 8 -17.69 36.55 -0.80
C GLN A 8 -17.84 35.04 -1.07
N LEU A 9 -19.08 34.52 -1.10
CA LEU A 9 -19.35 33.13 -1.45
C LEU A 9 -18.89 32.81 -2.88
N GLY A 10 -19.14 33.70 -3.84
CA GLY A 10 -18.68 33.53 -5.22
C GLY A 10 -17.14 33.46 -5.33
N ARG A 11 -16.42 34.29 -4.57
CA ARG A 11 -14.95 34.26 -4.53
C ARG A 11 -14.41 32.97 -3.93
N GLN A 12 -15.04 32.46 -2.88
CA GLN A 12 -14.66 31.19 -2.26
C GLN A 12 -14.93 30.00 -3.19
N ALA A 13 -16.09 29.97 -3.86
CA ALA A 13 -16.42 28.94 -4.84
C ALA A 13 -15.39 28.93 -6.00
N LEU A 14 -15.02 30.10 -6.52
CA LEU A 14 -13.98 30.22 -7.53
C LEU A 14 -12.64 29.69 -7.02
N ALA A 15 -12.24 30.05 -5.80
CA ALA A 15 -11.00 29.58 -5.20
C ALA A 15 -10.96 28.04 -5.10
N VAL A 16 -12.06 27.41 -4.67
CA VAL A 16 -12.17 25.94 -4.61
C VAL A 16 -12.00 25.32 -5.99
N VAL A 17 -12.69 25.85 -7.01
CA VAL A 17 -12.59 25.32 -8.38
C VAL A 17 -11.17 25.45 -8.93
N VAL A 18 -10.53 26.60 -8.72
CA VAL A 18 -9.15 26.83 -9.19
C VAL A 18 -8.17 25.88 -8.51
N VAL A 19 -8.26 25.72 -7.18
CA VAL A 19 -7.38 24.81 -6.44
C VAL A 19 -7.61 23.36 -6.86
N ALA A 20 -8.88 22.92 -7.01
CA ALA A 20 -9.21 21.58 -7.46
C ALA A 20 -8.69 21.31 -8.89
N ALA A 21 -8.88 22.26 -9.81
CA ALA A 21 -8.39 22.14 -11.17
C ALA A 21 -6.87 22.08 -11.24
N TYR A 22 -6.19 22.96 -10.50
CA TYR A 22 -4.73 22.96 -10.43
C TYR A 22 -4.21 21.64 -9.85
N ALA A 23 -4.71 21.22 -8.68
CA ALA A 23 -4.28 20.00 -8.02
C ALA A 23 -4.49 18.78 -8.92
N PHE A 24 -5.64 18.67 -9.58
CA PHE A 24 -5.94 17.56 -10.49
C PHE A 24 -5.03 17.59 -11.72
N LEU A 25 -5.01 18.70 -12.47
CA LEU A 25 -4.30 18.78 -13.75
C LEU A 25 -2.78 18.64 -13.58
N VAL A 26 -2.21 19.27 -12.56
CA VAL A 26 -0.77 19.20 -12.30
C VAL A 26 -0.38 17.81 -11.83
N THR A 27 -1.10 17.24 -10.85
CA THR A 27 -0.79 15.89 -10.34
C THR A 27 -0.99 14.84 -11.44
N TYR A 28 -2.09 14.93 -12.19
CA TYR A 28 -2.35 14.03 -13.31
C TYR A 28 -1.28 14.16 -14.39
N GLY A 29 -0.89 15.39 -14.75
CA GLY A 29 0.16 15.64 -15.74
C GLY A 29 1.50 15.03 -15.33
N ILE A 30 1.93 15.26 -14.08
CA ILE A 30 3.17 14.70 -13.52
C ILE A 30 3.08 13.17 -13.48
N GLY A 31 2.01 12.62 -12.91
CA GLY A 31 1.80 11.18 -12.83
C GLY A 31 1.81 10.53 -14.21
N LYS A 32 1.15 11.15 -15.21
CA LYS A 32 1.14 10.64 -16.58
C LYS A 32 2.49 10.74 -17.27
N ALA A 33 3.27 11.78 -16.99
CA ALA A 33 4.62 11.90 -17.49
C ALA A 33 5.52 10.79 -16.91
N ILE A 34 5.46 10.55 -15.60
CA ILE A 34 6.22 9.48 -14.93
C ILE A 34 5.83 8.11 -15.48
N ASP A 35 4.51 7.83 -15.56
CA ASP A 35 3.95 6.61 -16.13
C ASP A 35 4.49 6.32 -17.53
N ARG A 36 4.62 7.35 -18.36
CA ARG A 36 5.14 7.24 -19.73
C ARG A 36 6.65 7.04 -19.83
N LEU A 37 7.41 7.57 -18.87
CA LEU A 37 8.87 7.62 -18.95
C LEU A 37 9.55 6.44 -18.27
N ILE A 38 9.07 6.04 -17.09
CA ILE A 38 9.72 5.03 -16.25
C ILE A 38 8.76 3.96 -15.71
N GLY A 39 7.44 4.15 -15.88
CA GLY A 39 6.41 3.32 -15.24
C GLY A 39 6.15 3.79 -13.82
N PHE A 40 4.90 4.20 -13.54
CA PHE A 40 4.52 4.73 -12.22
C PHE A 40 4.04 3.63 -11.26
N ARG A 41 3.47 2.55 -11.80
CA ARG A 41 2.92 1.43 -11.06
C ARG A 41 3.81 0.21 -11.22
N ALA A 42 3.86 -0.66 -10.20
CA ALA A 42 4.55 -1.93 -10.31
C ALA A 42 3.89 -2.84 -11.35
N ASP A 43 4.67 -3.73 -11.94
CA ASP A 43 4.13 -4.75 -12.85
C ASP A 43 3.12 -5.64 -12.13
N GLU A 44 2.11 -6.10 -12.86
CA GLU A 44 0.99 -6.87 -12.32
C GLU A 44 1.44 -8.14 -11.59
N GLU A 45 2.51 -8.78 -12.08
CA GLU A 45 3.12 -9.95 -11.44
C GLU A 45 3.71 -9.61 -10.07
N HIS A 46 4.37 -8.46 -9.94
CA HIS A 46 4.92 -7.97 -8.67
C HIS A 46 3.81 -7.57 -7.68
N GLU A 47 2.72 -6.99 -8.17
CA GLU A 47 1.55 -6.69 -7.34
C GLU A 47 0.87 -7.97 -6.81
N GLN A 48 0.78 -9.03 -7.64
CA GLN A 48 0.20 -10.31 -7.24
C GLN A 48 1.07 -11.06 -6.22
N GLN A 49 2.40 -11.03 -6.39
CA GLN A 49 3.34 -11.68 -5.48
C GLN A 49 3.57 -10.90 -4.18
N GLY A 50 3.25 -9.60 -4.17
CA GLY A 50 3.44 -8.70 -3.04
C GLY A 50 4.68 -7.83 -3.21
N LEU A 51 4.53 -6.52 -3.01
CA LEU A 51 5.61 -5.54 -3.12
C LEU A 51 6.71 -5.74 -2.07
N ASP A 52 6.34 -6.23 -0.89
CA ASP A 52 7.31 -6.51 0.17
C ASP A 52 8.29 -7.59 -0.27
N LEU A 53 7.80 -8.67 -0.88
CA LEU A 53 8.65 -9.75 -1.37
C LEU A 53 9.42 -9.35 -2.63
N THR A 54 8.75 -8.68 -3.57
CA THR A 54 9.30 -8.43 -4.91
C THR A 54 10.21 -7.21 -4.99
N VAL A 55 9.99 -6.19 -4.16
CA VAL A 55 10.78 -4.96 -4.16
C VAL A 55 11.67 -4.85 -2.92
N HIS A 56 11.23 -5.34 -1.76
CA HIS A 56 11.96 -5.21 -0.51
C HIS A 56 12.63 -6.51 -0.05
N ALA A 57 12.40 -7.64 -0.74
CA ALA A 57 12.87 -8.97 -0.37
C ALA A 57 12.52 -9.37 1.08
N GLU A 58 11.38 -8.87 1.57
CA GLU A 58 10.89 -9.05 2.93
C GLU A 58 9.49 -9.69 2.91
N SER A 59 9.16 -10.42 3.98
CA SER A 59 7.78 -10.77 4.28
C SER A 59 7.30 -9.92 5.45
N ALA A 60 6.17 -9.22 5.31
CA ALA A 60 5.59 -8.40 6.39
C ALA A 60 5.34 -9.20 7.68
N TYR A 61 5.10 -10.51 7.53
CA TYR A 61 4.99 -11.48 8.62
C TYR A 61 5.73 -12.75 8.26
N ASP A 62 6.34 -13.42 9.24
CA ASP A 62 6.81 -14.79 9.02
C ASP A 62 5.58 -15.69 8.83
N HIS A 63 5.43 -16.30 7.65
CA HIS A 63 4.35 -17.24 7.39
C HIS A 63 4.52 -18.56 8.19
N GLY A 64 5.60 -18.71 8.94
CA GLY A 64 5.78 -19.73 9.97
C GLY A 64 5.38 -19.25 11.37
N VAL A 65 4.50 -20.01 12.03
CA VAL A 65 4.10 -19.94 13.46
C VAL A 65 2.92 -18.96 13.70
N LEU A 66 1.67 -19.44 13.84
CA LEU A 66 1.17 -20.24 14.96
C LEU A 66 0.12 -21.26 14.53
N GLY A 67 0.45 -22.55 14.64
CA GLY A 67 -0.58 -23.59 14.79
C GLY A 67 -1.34 -23.35 16.09
N HIS A 68 -2.55 -22.82 16.01
CA HIS A 68 -3.53 -22.95 17.08
C HIS A 68 -3.97 -24.44 17.16
N GLY A 69 -3.23 -25.25 17.94
CA GLY A 69 -3.79 -26.47 18.54
C GLY A 69 -3.32 -27.85 18.06
N ALA A 70 -2.13 -28.02 17.47
CA ALA A 70 -1.60 -29.37 17.21
C ALA A 70 -0.80 -29.89 18.42
N PRO A 71 -1.25 -30.96 19.13
CA PRO A 71 -0.46 -31.56 20.20
C PRO A 71 0.79 -32.19 19.59
N LEU A 72 1.96 -31.86 20.14
CA LEU A 72 3.22 -32.55 19.85
C LEU A 72 3.14 -33.97 20.45
N SER A 73 2.39 -34.85 19.80
CA SER A 73 2.28 -36.26 20.14
C SER A 73 3.40 -37.01 19.45
N GLY A 74 4.31 -37.58 20.24
CA GLY A 74 5.18 -38.67 19.82
C GLY A 74 6.65 -38.31 19.66
N THR A 75 7.36 -38.10 20.76
CA THR A 75 8.82 -38.28 20.76
C THR A 75 9.15 -39.75 20.44
N PRO A 76 10.06 -40.04 19.48
CA PRO A 76 10.40 -41.40 19.05
C PRO A 76 11.06 -42.23 20.16
N LYS A 77 10.76 -43.54 20.21
CA LYS A 77 11.42 -44.51 21.08
C LYS A 77 12.92 -44.60 20.75
N THR A 78 13.76 -44.35 21.75
CA THR A 78 15.21 -44.55 21.70
C THR A 78 15.57 -46.03 21.49
N PRO A 79 16.55 -46.40 20.63
CA PRO A 79 16.99 -47.77 20.51
C PRO A 79 17.87 -48.15 21.72
N LYS A 80 17.59 -49.31 22.31
CA LYS A 80 18.42 -49.89 23.37
C LYS A 80 19.76 -50.33 22.79
N VAL A 81 20.85 -49.76 23.28
CA VAL A 81 22.20 -50.29 23.04
C VAL A 81 22.47 -51.35 24.12
N HIS A 82 22.67 -52.59 23.68
CA HIS A 82 23.10 -53.69 24.51
C HIS A 82 24.61 -53.55 24.82
N ALA A 83 24.96 -53.72 26.08
CA ALA A 83 26.28 -54.12 26.55
C ALA A 83 26.08 -55.19 27.64
#